data_AF-A0A6A6ITK8-F1
#
_entry.id   AF-A0A6A6ITK8-F1
#
_cell.length_a   1.000
_cell.length_b   1.000
_cell.length_c   1.000
_cell.angle_alpha   90.00
_cell.angle_beta   90.00
_cell.angle_gamma   90.00
#
_symmetry.space_group_name_H-M   'P 1'
#
loop_
_entity.id
_entity.type
_entity.pdbx_description
1 polymer ?
#
loop_
_entity_poly.entity_id
_entity_poly.type
_entity_poly.pdbx_seq_one_letter_code
_entity_poly.pdbx_strand_id
1 'polypeptide(L)'
;MTGLNKVPGSLVLAGYDRSRTSNNLTVPISGEADRPLTIGLQKIVTSNSLKGTMALMDSGILTVIDSSVPGLWLPRSVYDKFESTFELQYHEPSDWHADE
;
A
#
# COMPACT_ATOMS: atom_id res chain seq x y z
N MET A 1 -27.17 10.49 -15.85
CA MET A 1 -26.09 9.66 -15.28
C MET A 1 -24.82 10.49 -15.30
N THR A 2 -24.37 10.96 -14.14
CA THR A 2 -23.15 11.78 -14.01
C THR A 2 -21.94 10.89 -14.18
N GLY A 3 -21.17 11.09 -15.25
CA GLY A 3 -19.93 10.36 -15.50
C GLY A 3 -18.95 10.55 -14.35
N LEU A 4 -18.16 9.51 -14.03
CA LEU A 4 -17.06 9.63 -13.10
C LEU A 4 -16.16 10.80 -13.54
N ASN A 5 -16.01 11.80 -12.68
CA ASN A 5 -14.95 12.80 -12.83
C ASN A 5 -13.61 12.08 -12.64
N LYS A 6 -13.03 11.58 -13.74
CA LYS A 6 -11.68 11.00 -13.75
C LYS A 6 -10.71 12.11 -13.40
N VAL A 7 -10.10 12.05 -12.21
CA VAL A 7 -8.99 12.94 -11.85
C VAL A 7 -7.70 12.32 -12.41
N PRO A 8 -7.00 12.97 -13.35
CA PRO A 8 -5.71 12.46 -13.82
C PRO A 8 -4.68 12.43 -12.69
N GLY A 9 -3.84 11.39 -12.67
CA GLY A 9 -2.62 11.38 -11.85
C GLY A 9 -1.65 12.50 -12.26
N SER A 10 -0.67 12.82 -11.41
CA SER A 10 0.32 13.87 -11.66
C SER A 10 1.74 13.35 -11.43
N LEU A 11 2.66 13.66 -12.35
CA LEU A 11 4.09 13.49 -12.17
C LEU A 11 4.76 14.85 -12.26
N VAL A 12 5.43 15.27 -11.19
CA VAL A 12 6.20 16.53 -11.14
C VAL A 12 7.67 16.17 -11.12
N LEU A 13 8.43 16.63 -12.12
CA LEU A 13 9.86 16.43 -12.22
C LEU A 13 10.59 17.68 -11.72
N ALA A 14 11.68 17.49 -10.98
CA ALA A 14 12.52 18.58 -10.44
C ALA A 14 11.77 19.59 -9.54
N GLY A 15 10.78 19.14 -8.77
CA GLY A 15 10.02 19.99 -7.85
C GLY A 15 8.94 19.19 -7.11
N TYR A 16 8.02 19.91 -6.45
CA TYR A 16 6.86 19.32 -5.81
C TYR A 16 5.67 20.28 -5.83
N ASP A 17 4.45 19.75 -5.86
CA ASP A 17 3.20 20.52 -5.81
C ASP A 17 2.68 20.58 -4.38
N ARG A 18 2.78 21.77 -3.75
CA ARG A 18 2.34 22.02 -2.37
C ARG A 18 0.85 21.77 -2.16
N SER A 19 0.02 21.90 -3.20
CA SER A 19 -1.42 21.68 -3.08
C SER A 19 -1.79 20.20 -2.88
N ARG A 20 -0.85 19.29 -3.14
CA ARG A 20 -1.05 17.83 -3.09
C ARG A 20 -0.52 17.18 -1.81
N THR A 21 -0.05 17.97 -0.85
CA THR A 21 0.42 17.47 0.45
C THR A 21 -0.14 18.31 1.59
N SER A 22 -0.65 17.65 2.62
CA SER A 22 -1.10 18.30 3.87
C SER A 22 -0.03 18.31 4.95
N ASN A 23 0.92 17.36 4.91
CA ASN A 23 1.98 17.20 5.89
C ASN A 23 3.26 16.71 5.21
N ASN A 24 4.40 17.27 5.57
CA ASN A 24 5.69 16.83 5.04
C ASN A 24 6.14 15.55 5.74
N LEU A 25 6.48 14.52 4.96
CA LEU A 25 7.11 13.29 5.42
C LEU A 25 8.39 13.08 4.63
N THR A 26 9.50 12.87 5.35
CA THR A 26 10.79 12.49 4.75
C THR A 26 11.19 11.12 5.28
N VAL A 27 11.43 10.18 4.36
CA VAL A 27 11.88 8.82 4.69
C VAL A 27 13.22 8.57 4.00
N PRO A 28 14.23 8.06 4.72
CA PRO A 28 15.48 7.64 4.09
C PRO A 28 15.24 6.50 3.09
N ILE A 29 15.80 6.65 1.90
CA ILE A 29 15.82 5.61 0.86
C ILE A 29 17.19 4.93 0.84
N SER A 30 17.29 3.73 0.27
CA SER A 30 18.59 3.11 0.00
C SER A 30 19.46 4.02 -0.87
N GLY A 31 20.72 4.26 -0.48
CA GLY A 31 21.60 5.24 -1.11
C GLY A 31 22.27 4.79 -2.42
N GLU A 32 22.11 3.52 -2.80
CA GLU A 32 22.70 2.98 -4.04
C GLU A 32 21.80 3.30 -5.24
N ALA A 33 22.36 3.96 -6.26
CA ALA A 33 21.61 4.46 -7.42
C ALA A 33 21.07 3.35 -8.35
N ASP A 34 21.60 2.14 -8.23
CA ASP A 34 21.22 0.96 -9.01
C ASP A 34 20.17 0.08 -8.30
N ARG A 35 19.77 0.45 -7.07
CA ARG A 35 18.77 -0.29 -6.31
C ARG A 35 17.35 0.26 -6.53
N PRO A 36 16.32 -0.60 -6.44
CA PRO A 36 14.94 -0.14 -6.39
C PRO A 36 14.73 0.87 -5.26
N LEU A 37 13.72 1.74 -5.41
CA LEU A 37 13.35 2.75 -4.41
C LEU A 37 12.91 2.10 -3.09
N THR A 38 13.88 1.78 -2.24
CA THR A 38 13.69 0.93 -1.05
C THR A 38 13.61 1.79 0.20
N ILE A 39 12.62 1.53 1.04
CA ILE A 39 12.41 2.16 2.34
C ILE A 39 12.29 1.13 3.46
N GLY A 40 12.53 1.56 4.70
CA GLY A 40 12.25 0.76 5.90
C GLY A 40 10.82 0.98 6.40
N LEU A 41 9.92 0.04 6.14
CA LEU A 41 8.57 0.02 6.73
C LEU A 41 8.65 -0.48 8.17
N GLN A 42 8.38 0.40 9.13
CA GLN A 42 8.59 0.10 10.56
C GLN A 42 7.43 -0.66 11.18
N LYS A 43 6.20 -0.19 10.96
CA LYS A 43 4.98 -0.76 11.54
C LYS A 43 3.80 -0.49 10.63
N ILE A 44 2.87 -1.44 10.57
CA ILE A 44 1.49 -1.21 10.13
C ILE A 44 0.62 -1.31 11.38
N VAL A 45 -0.21 -0.29 11.60
CA VAL A 45 -1.16 -0.24 12.71
C VAL A 45 -2.53 0.02 12.13
N THR A 46 -3.51 -0.75 12.59
CA THR A 46 -4.92 -0.46 12.32
C THR A 46 -5.55 0.13 13.56
N SER A 47 -6.42 1.12 13.36
CA SER A 47 -7.37 1.62 14.35
C SER A 47 -8.78 1.27 13.89
N ASN A 48 -9.76 1.31 14.80
CA ASN A 48 -11.17 1.03 14.50
C ASN A 48 -11.42 -0.32 13.81
N SER A 49 -10.60 -1.33 14.10
CA SER A 49 -10.90 -2.71 13.69
C SER A 49 -11.93 -3.34 14.62
N LEU A 50 -12.45 -4.52 14.26
CA LEU A 50 -13.31 -5.34 15.13
C LEU A 50 -12.64 -5.66 16.48
N LYS A 51 -11.29 -5.57 16.53
CA LYS A 51 -10.46 -5.84 17.72
C LYS A 51 -9.84 -4.57 18.32
N GLY A 52 -10.27 -3.38 17.90
CA GLY A 52 -9.73 -2.09 18.35
C GLY A 52 -8.44 -1.69 17.63
N THR A 53 -7.48 -1.12 18.36
CA THR A 53 -6.17 -0.71 17.81
C THR A 53 -5.18 -1.87 17.91
N MET A 54 -4.60 -2.28 16.78
CA MET A 54 -3.68 -3.41 16.72
C MET A 54 -2.50 -3.15 15.78
N ALA A 55 -1.33 -3.70 16.15
CA ALA A 55 -0.18 -3.76 15.25
C ALA A 55 -0.29 -5.01 14.36
N LEU A 56 -0.18 -4.81 13.05
CA LEU A 56 -0.22 -5.87 12.04
C LEU A 56 1.18 -6.40 11.69
N MET A 57 2.22 -5.80 12.23
CA MET A 57 3.62 -6.20 12.03
C MET A 57 4.35 -6.32 13.37
N ASP A 58 5.16 -7.36 13.54
CA ASP A 58 6.00 -7.57 14.73
C ASP A 58 7.38 -6.92 14.60
N SER A 59 7.91 -6.86 13.38
CA SER A 59 9.21 -6.28 13.07
C SER A 59 9.16 -5.50 11.77
N GLY A 60 10.00 -4.47 11.66
CA GLY A 60 10.14 -3.70 10.43
C GLY A 60 10.73 -4.53 9.29
N ILE A 61 10.44 -4.11 8.05
CA ILE A 61 10.94 -4.73 6.82
C ILE A 61 11.50 -3.67 5.87
N LEU A 62 12.37 -4.10 4.95
CA LEU A 62 12.69 -3.32 3.77
C LEU A 62 11.64 -3.61 2.69
N THR A 63 11.11 -2.56 2.07
CA THR A 63 10.12 -2.67 1.00
C THR A 63 10.39 -1.67 -0.11
N VAL A 64 9.94 -1.99 -1.32
CA VAL A 64 10.12 -1.17 -2.52
C VAL A 64 8.86 -0.35 -2.78
N ILE A 65 9.02 0.93 -3.09
CA ILE A 65 7.95 1.76 -3.62
C ILE A 65 7.91 1.58 -5.14
N ASP A 66 6.88 0.90 -5.63
CA ASP A 66 6.67 0.64 -7.06
C ASP A 66 5.25 1.06 -7.49
N SER A 67 5.16 2.07 -8.35
CA SER A 67 3.90 2.60 -8.86
C SER A 67 3.27 1.77 -9.99
N SER A 68 3.99 0.76 -10.51
CA SER A 68 3.51 -0.12 -11.57
C SER A 68 2.72 -1.33 -11.05
N VAL A 69 2.78 -1.58 -9.74
CA VAL A 69 2.14 -2.72 -9.09
C VAL A 69 0.93 -2.24 -8.28
N PRO A 70 -0.28 -2.81 -8.49
CA PRO A 70 -1.50 -2.33 -7.84
C PRO A 70 -1.65 -2.80 -6.39
N GLY A 71 -0.89 -3.82 -5.97
CA GLY A 71 -1.03 -4.49 -4.69
C GLY A 71 0.10 -4.17 -3.71
N LEU A 72 -0.21 -4.30 -2.41
CA LEU A 72 0.80 -4.34 -1.36
C LEU A 72 1.31 -5.76 -1.23
N TRP A 73 2.62 -5.96 -1.35
CA TRP A 73 3.31 -7.22 -1.11
C TRP A 73 3.91 -7.22 0.29
N LEU A 74 3.38 -8.06 1.18
CA LEU A 74 3.75 -8.11 2.59
C LEU A 74 4.19 -9.53 2.97
N PRO A 75 4.97 -9.70 4.06
CA PRO A 75 5.24 -11.02 4.61
C PRO A 75 3.96 -11.75 4.97
N ARG A 76 3.93 -13.09 4.82
CA ARG A 76 2.75 -13.91 5.12
C ARG A 76 2.16 -13.64 6.51
N SER A 77 3.03 -13.49 7.52
CA SER A 77 2.61 -13.18 8.90
C SER A 77 1.81 -11.89 9.05
N VAL A 78 2.04 -10.91 8.16
CA VAL A 78 1.28 -9.66 8.13
C VAL A 78 -0.09 -9.88 7.50
N TYR A 79 -0.17 -10.65 6.40
CA TYR A 79 -1.46 -11.02 5.81
C TYR A 79 -2.33 -11.84 6.77
N ASP A 80 -1.76 -12.80 7.49
CA ASP A 80 -2.50 -13.58 8.49
C ASP A 80 -3.10 -12.67 9.58
N LYS A 81 -2.37 -11.62 9.97
CA LYS A 81 -2.89 -10.59 10.88
C LYS A 81 -3.99 -9.75 10.25
N PHE A 82 -3.85 -9.32 9.00
CA PHE A 82 -4.94 -8.65 8.27
C PHE A 82 -6.20 -9.52 8.23
N GLU A 83 -6.09 -10.78 7.80
CA GLU A 83 -7.21 -11.73 7.73
C GLU A 83 -7.88 -11.88 9.10
N SER A 84 -7.10 -12.09 10.16
CA SER A 84 -7.65 -12.27 11.51
C SER A 84 -8.22 -10.99 12.14
N THR A 85 -7.71 -9.81 11.79
CA THR A 85 -8.15 -8.53 12.38
C THR A 85 -9.40 -7.99 11.69
N PHE A 86 -9.56 -8.28 10.40
CA PHE A 86 -10.70 -7.82 9.60
C PHE A 86 -11.69 -8.95 9.23
N GLU A 87 -11.48 -10.16 9.74
CA GLU A 87 -12.30 -11.35 9.44
C GLU A 87 -12.43 -11.62 7.94
N LEU A 88 -11.32 -11.40 7.20
CA LEU A 88 -11.30 -11.60 5.77
C LEU A 88 -11.26 -13.10 5.46
N GLN A 89 -12.11 -13.51 4.54
CA GLN A 89 -12.03 -14.83 3.93
C GLN A 89 -11.46 -14.69 2.54
N TYR A 90 -10.51 -15.55 2.21
CA TYR A 90 -10.01 -15.64 0.86
C TYR A 90 -11.11 -16.20 -0.04
N HIS A 91 -11.40 -15.48 -1.13
CA HIS A 91 -12.24 -15.96 -2.21
C HIS A 91 -11.37 -16.19 -3.43
N GLU A 92 -11.31 -17.44 -3.88
CA GLU A 92 -10.75 -17.76 -5.19
C GLU A 92 -11.55 -17.00 -6.25
N PRO A 93 -10.90 -16.35 -7.23
CA PRO A 93 -11.61 -15.82 -8.38
C PRO A 93 -12.39 -16.96 -9.02
N SER A 94 -13.73 -16.87 -9.03
CA SER A 94 -14.52 -17.75 -9.88
C SER A 94 -14.13 -17.44 -11.31
N ASP A 95 -13.61 -18.44 -12.01
CA ASP A 95 -13.25 -18.40 -13.43
C ASP A 95 -14.51 -18.09 -14.24
N TRP A 96 -14.85 -16.80 -14.39
CA TRP A 96 -15.96 -16.36 -15.22
C TRP A 96 -15.49 -16.40 -16.67
N HIS A 97 -15.61 -17.57 -17.28
CA HIS A 97 -15.70 -17.66 -18.74
C HIS A 97 -17.06 -17.09 -19.14
N ALA A 98 -17.11 -15.81 -19.51
CA ALA A 98 -18.13 -15.37 -20.46
C ALA A 98 -17.77 -16.03 -21.78
N ASP A 99 -18.48 -17.09 -22.12
CA ASP A 99 -18.57 -17.51 -23.52
C ASP A 99 -19.12 -16.34 -24.35
N GLU A 100 -18.34 -16.02 -25.40
CA GLU A 100 -18.62 -15.22 -26.61
C GLU A 100 -19.11 -13.76 -26.50
#